data_AF-A0A1D8AU26-F1
#
_entry.id   AF-A0A1D8AU26-F1
#
_cell.length_a   1.000
_cell.length_b   1.000
_cell.length_c   1.000
_cell.angle_alpha   90.00
_cell.angle_beta   90.00
_cell.angle_gamma   90.00
#
_symmetry.space_group_name_H-M   'P 1'
#
loop_
_entity.id
_entity.type
_entity.pdbx_description
1 polymer ?
#
loop_
_entity_poly.entity_id
_entity_poly.type
_entity_poly.pdbx_seq_one_letter_code
_entity_poly.pdbx_strand_id
1 'polypeptide(L)'
;MRRSKEIIVLLALLLGAMAFVLWYVIDRRARNRAAPPAATVLLPAVAPQTAGTGQPAPPVDLTKHDGQTIDFSSGQPVVKNSPEDQAAIDAAAKDLAEATQGVTFKTAPPPPPPPAEPKP
;
A
#
# COMPACT_ATOMS: atom_id res chain seq x y z
N MET A 1 47.54 8.22 -0.43
CA MET A 1 47.03 8.76 -1.71
C MET A 1 46.03 7.84 -2.45
N ARG A 2 45.98 6.51 -2.22
CA ARG A 2 45.00 5.62 -2.90
C ARG A 2 43.54 5.85 -2.46
N ARG A 3 43.31 6.06 -1.15
CA ARG A 3 41.96 6.33 -0.59
C ARG A 3 41.31 7.59 -1.17
N SER A 4 42.09 8.64 -1.45
CA SER A 4 41.57 9.88 -2.05
C SER A 4 41.03 9.65 -3.47
N LYS A 5 41.67 8.78 -4.25
CA LYS A 5 41.18 8.42 -5.60
C LYS A 5 39.88 7.60 -5.53
N GLU A 6 39.79 6.67 -4.59
CA GLU A 6 38.57 5.89 -4.36
C GLU A 6 37.40 6.78 -3.92
N ILE A 7 37.63 7.74 -3.01
CA ILE A 7 36.61 8.72 -2.60
C ILE A 7 36.13 9.57 -3.78
N ILE A 8 37.04 10.02 -4.64
CA ILE A 8 36.67 10.79 -5.84
C ILE A 8 35.82 9.96 -6.81
N VAL A 9 36.18 8.68 -7.01
CA VAL A 9 35.40 7.78 -7.86
C VAL A 9 34.00 7.53 -7.25
N LEU A 10 33.91 7.30 -5.94
CA LEU A 10 32.63 7.10 -5.26
C LEU A 10 31.76 8.36 -5.33
N LEU A 11 32.34 9.55 -5.16
CA LEU A 11 31.62 10.82 -5.33
C LEU A 11 31.13 11.02 -6.76
N ALA A 12 31.97 10.73 -7.76
CA ALA A 12 31.57 10.83 -9.16
C ALA A 12 30.42 9.87 -9.49
N LEU A 13 30.47 8.64 -8.97
CA LEU A 13 29.43 7.63 -9.17
C LEU A 13 28.12 8.03 -8.47
N LEU A 14 28.22 8.51 -7.22
CA LEU A 14 27.08 9.04 -6.46
C LEU A 14 26.41 10.20 -7.20
N LEU A 15 27.19 11.18 -7.68
CA LEU A 15 26.68 12.33 -8.41
C LEU A 15 26.07 11.92 -9.75
N GLY A 16 26.67 10.96 -10.45
CA GLY A 16 26.11 10.38 -11.68
C GLY A 16 24.76 9.69 -11.44
N ALA A 17 24.66 8.88 -10.39
CA ALA A 17 23.41 8.22 -10.01
C ALA A 17 22.33 9.23 -9.61
N MET A 18 22.67 10.25 -8.81
CA MET A 18 21.76 11.33 -8.45
C MET A 18 21.28 12.11 -9.67
N ALA A 19 22.18 12.48 -10.59
CA ALA A 19 21.81 13.16 -11.83
C ALA A 19 20.90 12.31 -12.71
N PHE A 20 21.18 11.00 -12.82
CA PHE A 20 20.35 10.06 -13.55
C PHE A 20 18.94 9.93 -12.95
N VAL A 21 18.84 9.80 -11.63
CA VAL A 21 17.55 9.75 -10.93
C VAL A 21 16.78 11.06 -11.12
N LEU A 22 17.46 12.20 -11.01
CA LEU A 22 16.83 13.50 -11.20
C LEU A 22 16.29 13.66 -12.62
N TRP A 23 17.08 13.26 -13.63
CA TRP A 23 16.66 13.24 -15.02
C TRP A 23 15.46 12.32 -15.24
N TYR A 24 15.50 11.09 -14.69
CA TYR A 24 14.42 10.12 -14.77
C TYR A 24 13.12 10.65 -14.14
N VAL A 25 13.20 11.30 -12.97
CA VAL A 25 12.03 11.88 -12.29
C VAL A 25 11.46 13.04 -13.08
N ILE A 26 12.31 13.91 -13.66
CA ILE A 26 11.87 15.02 -14.51
C ILE A 26 11.16 14.48 -15.75
N ASP A 27 11.77 13.53 -16.46
CA ASP A 27 11.19 12.91 -17.65
C ASP A 27 9.87 12.19 -17.32
N ARG A 28 9.83 11.41 -16.22
CA ARG A 28 8.60 10.75 -15.76
C ARG A 28 7.52 11.74 -15.36
N ARG A 29 7.87 12.85 -14.71
CA ARG A 29 6.93 13.92 -14.36
C ARG A 29 6.44 14.66 -15.61
N ALA A 30 7.30 14.85 -16.61
CA ALA A 30 6.92 15.44 -17.88
C ALA A 30 5.91 14.54 -18.62
N ARG A 31 6.18 13.22 -18.67
CA ARG A 31 5.24 12.23 -19.23
C ARG A 31 3.90 12.21 -18.48
N ASN A 32 3.93 12.28 -17.15
CA ASN A 32 2.71 12.35 -16.34
C ASN A 32 1.93 13.66 -16.50
N ARG A 33 2.60 14.77 -16.83
CA ARG A 33 1.94 16.06 -17.15
C ARG A 33 1.43 16.12 -18.59
N ALA A 34 2.06 15.40 -19.51
CA ALA A 34 1.59 15.24 -20.87
C ALA A 34 0.36 14.32 -20.94
N ALA A 35 0.10 13.53 -19.88
CA ALA A 35 -1.20 12.91 -19.70
C ALA A 35 -2.26 14.03 -19.60
N PRO A 36 -3.33 13.99 -20.41
CA PRO A 36 -4.31 15.06 -20.44
C PRO A 36 -4.85 15.30 -19.03
N PRO A 37 -5.05 16.57 -18.61
CA PRO A 37 -5.66 16.85 -17.32
C PRO A 37 -7.03 16.18 -17.31
N ALA A 38 -7.23 15.22 -16.40
CA ALA A 38 -8.57 14.81 -16.02
C ALA A 38 -9.34 16.10 -15.75
N ALA A 39 -10.39 16.31 -16.55
CA ALA A 39 -11.08 17.57 -16.67
C ALA A 39 -11.26 18.23 -15.30
N THR A 40 -10.88 19.51 -15.20
CA THR A 40 -11.27 20.40 -14.12
C THR A 40 -12.78 20.25 -13.93
N VAL A 41 -13.17 19.45 -12.94
CA VAL A 41 -14.54 19.42 -12.44
C VAL A 41 -14.72 20.77 -11.75
N LEU A 42 -15.30 21.72 -12.48
CA LEU A 42 -15.89 22.92 -11.90
C LEU A 42 -16.89 22.42 -10.85
N LEU A 43 -16.57 22.57 -9.56
CA LEU A 43 -17.46 22.23 -8.47
C LEU A 43 -18.75 23.04 -8.62
N PRO A 44 -19.93 22.44 -8.86
CA PRO A 44 -21.17 23.03 -8.43
C PRO A 44 -21.33 22.73 -6.94
N ALA A 45 -22.07 23.61 -6.26
CA ALA A 45 -22.34 23.59 -4.84
C ALA A 45 -22.60 22.20 -4.26
N VAL A 46 -22.16 22.00 -3.01
CA VAL A 46 -22.54 20.87 -2.15
C VAL A 46 -24.03 20.58 -2.30
N ALA A 47 -24.32 19.48 -3.01
CA ALA A 47 -25.59 18.78 -3.02
C ALA A 47 -25.27 17.29 -2.90
N PRO A 48 -26.04 16.53 -2.12
CA PRO A 48 -25.72 15.12 -1.83
C PRO A 48 -25.70 14.31 -3.13
N GLN A 49 -24.68 13.46 -3.23
CA GLN A 49 -24.34 12.61 -4.37
C GLN A 49 -25.57 12.03 -5.09
N THR A 50 -25.68 12.26 -6.41
CA THR A 50 -26.25 11.27 -7.33
C THR A 50 -26.00 11.62 -8.81
N ALA A 51 -25.55 10.60 -9.54
CA ALA A 51 -25.69 10.38 -10.98
C ALA A 51 -24.91 11.28 -11.96
N GLY A 52 -23.63 10.95 -12.16
CA GLY A 52 -23.17 10.72 -13.54
C GLY A 52 -23.85 9.44 -14.04
N THR A 53 -24.30 9.41 -15.29
CA THR A 53 -24.80 8.17 -15.91
C THR A 53 -23.68 7.13 -15.94
N GLY A 54 -23.67 6.27 -14.94
CA GLY A 54 -22.72 5.19 -14.76
C GLY A 54 -23.17 4.41 -13.55
N GLN A 55 -23.74 3.23 -13.78
CA GLN A 55 -24.03 2.20 -12.80
C GLN A 55 -23.03 2.26 -11.64
N PRO A 56 -23.44 2.21 -10.35
CA PRO A 56 -22.50 1.97 -9.27
C PRO A 56 -21.66 0.76 -9.68
N ALA A 57 -20.34 0.92 -9.69
CA ALA A 57 -19.44 -0.16 -10.03
C ALA A 57 -19.89 -1.39 -9.23
N PRO A 58 -20.09 -2.55 -9.88
CA PRO A 58 -20.56 -3.72 -9.17
C PRO A 58 -19.64 -3.94 -7.97
N PRO A 59 -20.20 -4.20 -6.77
CA PRO A 59 -19.39 -4.41 -5.58
C PRO A 59 -18.32 -5.44 -5.90
N VAL A 60 -17.05 -5.05 -5.74
CA VAL A 60 -15.94 -5.96 -5.97
C VAL A 60 -16.00 -7.01 -4.89
N ASP A 61 -16.17 -8.26 -5.33
CA ASP A 61 -16.23 -9.41 -4.46
C ASP A 61 -14.82 -9.73 -3.94
N LEU A 62 -14.46 -9.09 -2.83
CA LEU A 62 -13.17 -9.22 -2.15
C LEU A 62 -12.82 -10.68 -1.81
N THR A 63 -13.83 -11.56 -1.70
CA THR A 63 -13.61 -12.99 -1.38
C THR A 63 -12.90 -13.76 -2.49
N LYS A 64 -12.81 -13.19 -3.71
CA LYS A 64 -12.15 -13.81 -4.88
C LYS A 64 -10.74 -13.27 -5.14
N HIS A 65 -10.27 -12.32 -4.32
CA HIS A 65 -9.06 -11.56 -4.57
C HIS A 65 -8.04 -11.64 -3.42
N ASP A 66 -8.00 -12.77 -2.71
CA ASP A 66 -6.97 -13.02 -1.69
C ASP A 66 -5.57 -12.95 -2.31
N GLY A 67 -4.70 -12.15 -1.68
CA GLY A 67 -3.33 -11.88 -2.13
C GLY A 67 -3.20 -10.83 -3.24
N GLN A 68 -4.29 -10.24 -3.72
CA GLN A 68 -4.27 -9.24 -4.79
C GLN A 68 -4.38 -7.80 -4.26
N THR A 69 -3.58 -6.89 -4.82
CA THR A 69 -3.64 -5.46 -4.50
C THR A 69 -4.76 -4.80 -5.29
N ILE A 70 -5.68 -4.12 -4.59
CA ILE A 70 -6.72 -3.31 -5.22
C ILE A 70 -6.25 -1.87 -5.31
N ASP A 71 -6.08 -1.37 -6.53
CA ASP A 71 -5.72 0.02 -6.81
C ASP A 71 -6.97 0.85 -7.12
N PHE A 72 -7.07 2.02 -6.48
CA PHE A 72 -8.16 2.97 -6.65
C PHE A 72 -7.73 4.26 -7.38
N SER A 73 -6.48 4.33 -7.86
CA SER A 73 -5.91 5.55 -8.46
C SER A 73 -6.63 6.01 -9.74
N SER A 74 -7.42 5.14 -10.38
CA SER A 74 -8.23 5.45 -11.57
C SER A 74 -9.69 5.82 -11.27
N GLY A 75 -10.09 5.84 -9.99
CA GLY A 75 -11.50 6.04 -9.58
C GLY A 75 -12.39 4.80 -9.76
N GLN A 76 -11.82 3.67 -10.17
CA GLN A 76 -12.47 2.36 -10.20
C GLN A 76 -11.55 1.34 -9.51
N PRO A 77 -12.10 0.38 -8.74
CA PRO A 77 -11.30 -0.66 -8.10
C PRO A 77 -10.73 -1.60 -9.17
N VAL A 78 -9.41 -1.51 -9.39
CA VAL A 78 -8.68 -2.37 -10.32
C VAL A 78 -7.83 -3.35 -9.52
N VAL A 79 -8.04 -4.64 -9.76
CA VAL A 79 -7.29 -5.70 -9.10
C VAL A 79 -5.98 -5.95 -9.86
N LYS A 80 -4.85 -5.91 -9.14
CA LYS A 80 -3.51 -6.10 -9.69
C LYS A 80 -2.84 -7.33 -9.06
N ASN A 81 -2.26 -8.13 -9.94
CA ASN A 81 -1.35 -9.23 -9.61
C ASN A 81 0.04 -8.86 -10.13
N SER A 82 0.81 -8.12 -9.35
CA SER A 82 2.21 -7.83 -9.63
C SER A 82 3.09 -8.88 -8.93
N PRO A 83 4.11 -9.44 -9.60
CA PRO A 83 5.03 -10.39 -8.98
C PRO A 83 5.85 -9.75 -7.85
N GLU A 84 6.09 -8.44 -7.91
CA GLU A 84 6.72 -7.68 -6.83
C GLU A 84 5.84 -7.61 -5.58
N ASP A 85 4.55 -7.34 -5.75
CA ASP A 85 3.57 -7.31 -4.65
C ASP A 85 3.42 -8.71 -4.02
N GLN A 86 3.36 -9.77 -4.84
CA GLN A 86 3.27 -11.14 -4.35
C GLN A 86 4.50 -11.54 -3.53
N ALA A 87 5.69 -11.18 -4.01
CA ALA A 87 6.95 -11.45 -3.30
C ALA A 87 7.02 -10.70 -1.95
N ALA A 88 6.48 -9.47 -1.89
CA ALA A 88 6.41 -8.70 -0.66
C ALA A 88 5.44 -9.34 0.35
N ILE A 89 4.27 -9.82 -0.11
CA ILE A 89 3.29 -10.53 0.73
C ILE A 89 3.89 -11.84 1.27
N ASP A 90 4.55 -12.62 0.42
CA ASP A 90 5.17 -13.90 0.83
C ASP A 90 6.30 -13.67 1.84
N ALA A 91 7.12 -12.63 1.64
CA ALA A 91 8.16 -12.24 2.59
C ALA A 91 7.56 -11.82 3.95
N ALA A 92 6.48 -11.02 3.94
CA ALA A 92 5.80 -10.60 5.16
C ALA A 92 5.12 -11.77 5.88
N ALA A 93 4.51 -12.70 5.15
CA ALA A 93 3.89 -13.91 5.72
C ALA A 93 4.93 -14.79 6.42
N LYS A 94 6.13 -14.90 5.83
CA LYS A 94 7.24 -15.64 6.45
C LYS A 94 7.73 -14.97 7.73
N ASP A 95 7.93 -13.64 7.70
CA ASP A 95 8.36 -12.87 8.86
C ASP A 95 7.35 -12.97 10.03
N LEU A 96 6.05 -12.88 9.73
CA LEU A 96 4.99 -13.12 10.70
C LEU A 96 5.01 -14.54 11.26
N ALA A 97 5.20 -15.56 10.44
CA ALA A 97 5.28 -16.94 10.89
C ALA A 97 6.48 -17.16 11.82
N GLU A 98 7.64 -16.56 11.51
CA GLU A 98 8.83 -16.62 12.36
C GLU A 98 8.63 -15.85 13.67
N ALA A 99 8.09 -14.63 13.62
CA ALA A 99 7.85 -13.80 14.79
C ALA A 99 6.79 -14.36 15.75
N THR A 100 5.86 -15.18 15.23
CA THR A 100 4.80 -15.81 16.04
C THR A 100 5.19 -17.18 16.56
N GLN A 101 6.31 -17.78 16.10
CA GLN A 101 6.80 -19.04 16.66
C GLN A 101 7.15 -18.86 18.14
N GLY A 102 6.40 -19.55 19.00
CA GLY A 102 6.62 -19.56 20.45
C GLY A 102 5.83 -18.52 21.24
N VAL A 103 5.06 -17.64 20.58
CA VAL A 103 4.15 -16.72 21.28
C VAL A 103 2.95 -17.50 21.80
N THR A 104 3.01 -17.88 23.09
CA THR A 104 1.92 -18.57 23.78
C THR A 104 1.24 -17.60 24.73
N PHE A 105 0.03 -17.14 24.38
CA PHE A 105 -0.80 -16.42 25.34
C PHE A 105 -1.32 -17.42 26.37
N LYS A 106 -0.96 -17.26 27.65
CA LYS A 106 -1.59 -18.02 28.74
C LYS A 106 -3.09 -17.69 28.71
N THR A 107 -3.94 -18.69 28.52
CA THR A 107 -5.38 -18.54 28.79
C THR A 107 -5.54 -18.07 30.22
N ALA A 108 -6.21 -16.93 30.40
CA ALA A 108 -6.55 -16.42 31.73
C ALA A 108 -7.32 -17.51 32.50
N PRO A 109 -7.05 -17.69 33.81
CA PRO A 109 -7.81 -18.64 34.62
C PRO A 109 -9.30 -18.30 34.56
N PRO A 110 -10.19 -19.30 34.59
CA PRO A 110 -11.63 -19.08 34.56
C PRO A 110 -12.04 -18.15 35.72
N PRO A 111 -12.95 -17.20 35.49
CA PRO A 111 -13.42 -16.30 36.54
C PRO A 111 -13.99 -17.13 37.70
N PRO A 112 -13.74 -16.74 38.97
CA PRO A 112 -14.32 -17.43 40.11
C PRO A 112 -15.86 -17.44 40.00
N PRO A 113 -16.53 -18.51 40.44
CA PRO A 113 -17.98 -18.58 40.40
C PRO A 113 -18.57 -17.39 41.18
N PRO A 114 -19.64 -16.75 40.66
CA PRO A 114 -20.29 -15.67 41.37
C PRO A 114 -20.73 -16.14 42.76
N PRO A 115 -20.61 -15.30 43.81
CA PRO A 115 -21.12 -15.62 45.13
C PRO A 115 -22.58 -16.05 45.01
N ALA A 116 -22.91 -17.22 45.56
CA ALA A 116 -24.28 -17.73 45.53
C ALA A 116 -25.23 -16.65 46.05
N GLU A 117 -26.15 -16.22 45.20
CA GLU A 117 -27.20 -15.28 45.58
C GLU A 117 -27.92 -15.83 46.83
N PRO A 118 -28.10 -15.02 47.88
CA PRO A 118 -28.95 -15.41 48.98
C PRO A 118 -30.38 -15.60 48.43
N LYS A 119 -30.84 -16.85 48.44
CA LYS A 119 -32.22 -17.22 48.12
C LYS A 119 -33.17 -16.46 49.06
N PRO A 120 -34.31 -15.93 48.56
CA PRO A 120 -35.20 -15.01 49.28
C PRO A 120 -35.74 -15.57 50.60
#